data_AF-A0A525CW81-F1
#
_entry.id   AF-A0A525CW81-F1
#
_cell.length_a   1.000
_cell.length_b   1.000
_cell.length_c   1.000
_cell.angle_alpha   90.00
_cell.angle_beta   90.00
_cell.angle_gamma   90.00
#
_symmetry.space_group_name_H-M   'P 1'
#
loop_
_entity.id
_entity.type
_entity.pdbx_description
1 polymer ?
#
loop_
_entity_poly.entity_id
_entity_poly.type
_entity_poly.pdbx_seq_one_letter_code
_entity_poly.pdbx_strand_id
1 'polypeptide(L)'
;MAPSKKNSLHEHITAVKKQERCFENAFQSVSRMILDQQIEKVIVNGKSTFDYRIFREGSKHIVGMYDEINSFVSFVKDASQGGSSKEMAFVLVGEPGNGKTFLVEYLCGMYRKFLSEPKNRRYTFRFKGLKQLGSYGNIDMVESQTYEDPMVLAMNLMDTPEESRKYLTRRYRLPDKTAELWWEDYRPLGACSAYIWNDIREFTGGKLDEMLKFIEIAPVPLTESLGTVTGKYPAKDKITSSAVDLLGEESIQRLLHITDTNNPYRFDLRRGALARVAGGGIHFSDEIYKNKKDLVQVYLGIIQNRMIEIDGYKWPIDTLIVATSNNAEFNRFMAEKEEAPIIDRCRICYVSHNTDYRLQEALTSYAIGHETKTTLTGEDLHQDPNLNYAASVGVALTRLPRSEKLTPIETMKLAAGEIAGEKSIKTLSEVIDTFNQETDVTKRFGQKGLGQRNLGRAMQLMLESSETNEGQCMFAYDVFKAFERVILDYVPETTDRAKFLDDLKTAKGLYRERIMTEMFNAYMDEPLAIRKDVFSYVNMIIGIDAENLGPDKMWKYKNPQTG
;
A
#
# COMPACT_ATOMS: atom_id res chain seq x y z
N MET A 1 13.01 33.41 -14.19
CA MET A 1 13.35 33.48 -12.75
C MET A 1 12.32 34.36 -12.06
N ALA A 2 11.37 33.76 -11.34
CA ALA A 2 10.40 34.52 -10.55
C ALA A 2 11.11 35.12 -9.31
N PRO A 3 10.77 36.34 -8.89
CA PRO A 3 11.44 37.00 -7.77
C PRO A 3 11.26 36.16 -6.49
N SER A 4 12.36 35.94 -5.78
CA SER A 4 12.41 35.34 -4.45
C SER A 4 11.49 36.13 -3.51
N LYS A 5 10.24 35.68 -3.35
CA LYS A 5 9.45 36.05 -2.18
C LYS A 5 10.24 35.54 -0.97
N LYS A 6 10.70 36.45 -0.12
CA LYS A 6 11.37 36.12 1.14
C LYS A 6 10.36 35.43 2.06
N ASN A 7 10.21 34.12 1.90
CA ASN A 7 9.38 33.27 2.75
C ASN A 7 9.85 33.37 4.21
N SER A 8 9.27 34.31 4.95
CA SER A 8 9.58 34.54 6.37
C SER A 8 8.62 33.75 7.26
N LEU A 9 9.01 33.56 8.52
CA LEU A 9 8.13 32.96 9.52
C LEU A 9 6.82 33.75 9.67
N HIS A 10 6.90 35.08 9.57
CA HIS A 10 5.73 35.97 9.63
C HIS A 10 4.73 35.71 8.49
N GLU A 11 5.23 35.56 7.27
CA GLU A 11 4.40 35.23 6.10
C GLU A 11 3.75 33.85 6.26
N HIS A 12 4.49 32.88 6.79
CA HIS A 12 3.96 31.54 7.04
C HIS A 12 2.82 31.55 8.06
N ILE A 13 3.02 32.16 9.24
CA ILE A 13 1.98 32.26 10.28
C ILE A 13 0.74 33.00 9.74
N THR A 14 0.95 34.07 8.98
CA THR A 14 -0.16 34.83 8.37
C THR A 14 -0.92 34.01 7.33
N ALA A 15 -0.23 33.22 6.51
CA ALA A 15 -0.85 32.32 5.54
C ALA A 15 -1.64 31.20 6.21
N VAL A 16 -1.14 30.63 7.33
CA VAL A 16 -1.87 29.64 8.14
C VAL A 16 -3.12 30.28 8.76
N LYS A 17 -3.00 31.48 9.32
CA LYS A 17 -4.16 32.23 9.85
C LYS A 17 -5.24 32.49 8.80
N LYS A 18 -4.83 32.78 7.55
CA LYS A 18 -5.74 33.01 6.42
C LYS A 18 -6.26 31.72 5.76
N GLN A 19 -5.85 30.55 6.25
CA GLN A 19 -6.17 29.24 5.66
C GLN A 19 -5.65 29.06 4.22
N GLU A 20 -4.63 29.84 3.82
CA GLU A 20 -3.90 29.66 2.56
C GLU A 20 -2.88 28.51 2.66
N ARG A 21 -2.38 28.25 3.88
CA ARG A 21 -1.57 27.10 4.27
C ARG A 21 -2.24 26.36 5.42
N CYS A 22 -2.00 25.06 5.51
CA CYS A 22 -2.53 24.22 6.59
C CYS A 22 -1.43 23.88 7.60
N PHE A 23 -1.75 23.98 8.89
CA PHE A 23 -0.96 23.41 9.99
C PHE A 23 -1.73 22.20 10.52
N GLU A 24 -1.23 21.00 10.23
CA GLU A 24 -1.89 19.72 10.55
C GLU A 24 -0.82 18.68 10.92
N ASN A 25 -1.12 17.75 11.80
CA ASN A 25 -0.26 16.58 12.00
C ASN A 25 -0.41 15.53 10.86
N ALA A 26 0.43 14.50 10.83
CA ALA A 26 0.39 13.46 9.79
C ALA A 26 -0.98 12.78 9.70
N PHE A 27 -1.61 12.48 10.84
CA PHE A 27 -2.90 11.80 10.88
C PHE A 27 -4.03 12.69 10.35
N GLN A 28 -4.06 13.97 10.74
CA GLN A 28 -5.03 14.94 10.25
C GLN A 28 -4.93 15.11 8.72
N SER A 29 -3.72 15.23 8.17
CA SER A 29 -3.55 15.36 6.72
C SER A 29 -3.95 14.11 5.95
N VAL A 30 -3.62 12.90 6.45
CA VAL A 30 -4.04 11.64 5.80
C VAL A 30 -5.56 11.45 5.93
N SER A 31 -6.15 11.79 7.09
CA SER A 31 -7.60 11.77 7.32
C SER A 31 -8.32 12.67 6.33
N ARG A 32 -7.88 13.93 6.20
CA ARG A 32 -8.43 14.91 5.26
C ARG A 32 -8.30 14.45 3.81
N MET A 33 -7.13 13.95 3.42
CA MET A 33 -6.91 13.40 2.08
C MET A 33 -7.95 12.33 1.73
N ILE A 34 -8.28 11.43 2.65
CA ILE A 34 -9.20 10.31 2.38
C ILE A 34 -10.67 10.75 2.47
N LEU A 35 -11.02 11.59 3.45
CA LEU A 35 -12.41 11.94 3.77
C LEU A 35 -12.97 13.11 2.94
N ASP A 36 -12.12 13.88 2.26
CA ASP A 36 -12.54 14.93 1.32
C ASP A 36 -13.16 14.36 0.02
N GLN A 37 -13.04 13.05 -0.19
CA GLN A 37 -13.52 12.31 -1.37
C GLN A 37 -14.86 11.59 -1.10
N GLN A 38 -15.54 11.15 -2.17
CA GLN A 38 -16.84 10.48 -2.05
C GLN A 38 -16.71 9.10 -1.37
N ILE A 39 -17.60 8.85 -0.41
CA ILE A 39 -17.73 7.58 0.32
C ILE A 39 -19.06 6.94 -0.04
N GLU A 40 -19.04 5.67 -0.42
CA GLU A 40 -20.22 4.90 -0.78
C GLU A 40 -20.47 3.76 0.20
N LYS A 41 -21.72 3.40 0.40
CA LYS A 41 -22.09 2.25 1.23
C LYS A 41 -22.29 1.04 0.33
N VAL A 42 -21.50 0.00 0.55
CA VAL A 42 -21.53 -1.24 -0.24
C VAL A 42 -21.81 -2.44 0.67
N ILE A 43 -22.28 -3.54 0.09
CA ILE A 43 -22.49 -4.81 0.80
C ILE A 43 -21.42 -5.79 0.31
N VAL A 44 -20.61 -6.29 1.24
CA VAL A 44 -19.51 -7.23 0.97
C VAL A 44 -19.67 -8.40 1.93
N ASN A 45 -19.68 -9.63 1.39
CA ASN A 45 -19.89 -10.86 2.19
C ASN A 45 -21.10 -10.80 3.14
N GLY A 46 -22.17 -10.10 2.74
CA GLY A 46 -23.39 -9.94 3.54
C GLY A 46 -23.33 -8.87 4.63
N LYS A 47 -22.19 -8.19 4.82
CA LYS A 47 -22.03 -7.09 5.76
C LYS A 47 -22.00 -5.76 5.02
N SER A 48 -22.63 -4.75 5.58
CA SER A 48 -22.53 -3.39 5.03
C SER A 48 -21.21 -2.77 5.45
N THR A 49 -20.47 -2.25 4.49
CA THR A 49 -19.18 -1.57 4.68
C THR A 49 -19.12 -0.30 3.82
N PHE A 50 -18.08 0.51 3.99
CA PHE A 50 -17.88 1.72 3.21
C PHE A 50 -16.81 1.51 2.13
N ASP A 51 -17.07 2.00 0.93
CA ASP A 51 -16.09 2.07 -0.15
C ASP A 51 -15.62 3.51 -0.33
N TYR A 52 -14.30 3.70 -0.30
CA TYR A 52 -13.67 5.01 -0.39
C TYR A 52 -13.15 5.19 -1.82
N ARG A 53 -13.80 6.06 -2.61
CA ARG A 53 -13.54 6.19 -4.05
C ARG A 53 -12.09 6.55 -4.39
N ILE A 54 -11.40 7.26 -3.50
CA ILE A 54 -9.97 7.60 -3.66
C ILE A 54 -9.07 6.37 -3.88
N PHE A 55 -9.43 5.21 -3.33
CA PHE A 55 -8.66 3.96 -3.53
C PHE A 55 -9.00 3.22 -4.83
N ARG A 56 -9.96 3.73 -5.61
CA ARG A 56 -10.47 3.15 -6.86
C ARG A 56 -10.07 3.96 -8.10
N GLU A 57 -9.14 4.90 -7.96
CA GLU A 57 -8.71 5.80 -9.03
C GLU A 57 -7.43 5.32 -9.75
N GLY A 58 -7.35 5.54 -11.06
CA GLY A 58 -6.17 5.25 -11.87
C GLY A 58 -6.17 3.86 -12.51
N SER A 59 -5.19 3.63 -13.39
CA SER A 59 -5.10 2.41 -14.23
C SER A 59 -4.84 1.15 -13.40
N LYS A 60 -4.06 1.26 -12.33
CA LYS A 60 -3.77 0.18 -11.38
C LYS A 60 -4.14 0.63 -9.97
N HIS A 61 -5.40 0.44 -9.60
CA HIS A 61 -5.97 0.84 -8.32
C HIS A 61 -6.14 -0.36 -7.39
N ILE A 62 -6.54 -0.10 -6.13
CA ILE A 62 -6.81 -1.17 -5.17
C ILE A 62 -8.13 -1.82 -5.53
N VAL A 63 -8.15 -3.14 -5.67
CA VAL A 63 -9.37 -3.92 -5.91
C VAL A 63 -9.74 -4.67 -4.63
N GLY A 64 -10.99 -4.54 -4.18
CA GLY A 64 -11.44 -5.14 -2.91
C GLY A 64 -10.83 -4.45 -1.69
N MET A 65 -10.33 -5.23 -0.73
CA MET A 65 -9.73 -4.77 0.53
C MET A 65 -10.63 -3.83 1.35
N TYR A 66 -11.95 -4.03 1.31
CA TYR A 66 -12.91 -3.11 1.92
C TYR A 66 -12.73 -3.02 3.44
N ASP A 67 -12.65 -4.15 4.13
CA ASP A 67 -12.54 -4.18 5.59
C ASP A 67 -11.19 -3.64 6.07
N GLU A 68 -10.12 -3.94 5.33
CA GLU A 68 -8.77 -3.46 5.61
C GLU A 68 -8.68 -1.93 5.46
N ILE A 69 -9.26 -1.37 4.37
CA ILE A 69 -9.32 0.08 4.17
C ILE A 69 -10.17 0.73 5.25
N ASN A 70 -11.32 0.17 5.62
CA ASN A 70 -12.14 0.70 6.70
C ASN A 70 -11.42 0.72 8.05
N SER A 71 -10.70 -0.36 8.37
CA SER A 71 -9.88 -0.43 9.57
C SER A 71 -8.80 0.64 9.58
N PHE A 72 -8.14 0.87 8.44
CA PHE A 72 -7.13 1.92 8.28
C PHE A 72 -7.73 3.33 8.41
N VAL A 73 -8.85 3.62 7.75
CA VAL A 73 -9.50 4.93 7.83
C VAL A 73 -10.00 5.20 9.24
N SER A 74 -10.58 4.19 9.91
CA SER A 74 -10.98 4.31 11.31
C SER A 74 -9.79 4.61 12.21
N PHE A 75 -8.66 3.96 11.98
CA PHE A 75 -7.42 4.17 12.74
C PHE A 75 -6.89 5.61 12.57
N VAL A 76 -6.77 6.08 11.33
CA VAL A 76 -6.27 7.44 11.05
C VAL A 76 -7.24 8.51 11.55
N LYS A 77 -8.55 8.27 11.43
CA LYS A 77 -9.58 9.20 11.91
C LYS A 77 -9.53 9.33 13.44
N ASP A 78 -9.48 8.21 14.16
CA ASP A 78 -9.34 8.22 15.63
C ASP A 78 -8.08 8.97 16.07
N ALA A 79 -6.93 8.68 15.45
CA ALA A 79 -5.67 9.38 15.73
C ALA A 79 -5.75 10.89 15.43
N SER A 80 -6.42 11.29 14.34
CA SER A 80 -6.59 12.70 13.96
C SER A 80 -7.45 13.49 14.95
N GLN A 81 -8.28 12.81 15.73
CA GLN A 81 -9.18 13.37 16.75
C GLN A 81 -8.63 13.24 18.18
N GLY A 82 -7.35 12.89 18.32
CA GLY A 82 -6.67 12.77 19.61
C GLY A 82 -6.88 11.45 20.34
N GLY A 83 -7.49 10.45 19.68
CA GLY A 83 -7.70 9.11 20.22
C GLY A 83 -6.42 8.30 20.46
N SER A 84 -6.56 7.12 21.05
CA SER A 84 -5.41 6.27 21.44
C SER A 84 -4.60 5.76 20.24
N SER A 85 -5.20 5.71 19.04
CA SER A 85 -4.51 5.31 17.81
C SER A 85 -3.30 6.17 17.46
N LYS A 86 -3.20 7.41 18.00
CA LYS A 86 -2.05 8.30 17.77
C LYS A 86 -0.72 7.76 18.34
N GLU A 87 -0.80 6.89 19.34
CA GLU A 87 0.36 6.24 20.01
C GLU A 87 0.58 4.79 19.52
N MET A 88 0.05 4.47 18.34
CA MET A 88 0.11 3.12 17.77
C MET A 88 0.67 3.15 16.34
N ALA A 89 1.19 2.02 15.90
CA ALA A 89 1.49 1.75 14.49
C ALA A 89 0.38 0.92 13.85
N PHE A 90 0.15 1.08 12.55
CA PHE A 90 -0.81 0.25 11.81
C PHE A 90 -0.07 -0.88 11.10
N VAL A 91 -0.39 -2.14 11.39
CA VAL A 91 0.37 -3.29 10.88
C VAL A 91 -0.54 -4.20 10.05
N LEU A 92 -0.20 -4.35 8.78
CA LEU A 92 -0.86 -5.24 7.84
C LEU A 92 -0.22 -6.63 7.90
N VAL A 93 -0.98 -7.66 8.26
CA VAL A 93 -0.51 -9.04 8.40
C VAL A 93 -1.24 -9.94 7.39
N GLY A 94 -0.52 -10.75 6.62
CA GLY A 94 -1.14 -11.69 5.68
C GLY A 94 -0.13 -12.41 4.79
N GLU A 95 -0.55 -13.34 3.95
CA GLU A 95 0.35 -14.05 3.04
C GLU A 95 0.98 -13.17 1.94
N PRO A 96 2.15 -13.56 1.39
CA PRO A 96 2.72 -12.88 0.22
C PRO A 96 1.74 -12.87 -0.97
N GLY A 97 1.64 -11.72 -1.65
CA GLY A 97 0.81 -11.58 -2.84
C GLY A 97 -0.67 -11.25 -2.59
N ASN A 98 -1.05 -10.86 -1.38
CA ASN A 98 -2.39 -10.37 -1.04
C ASN A 98 -2.58 -8.84 -1.19
N GLY A 99 -1.56 -8.11 -1.67
CA GLY A 99 -1.66 -6.66 -1.92
C GLY A 99 -1.22 -5.73 -0.78
N LYS A 100 -0.73 -6.23 0.36
CA LYS A 100 -0.25 -5.40 1.50
C LYS A 100 0.72 -4.28 1.11
N THR A 101 1.85 -4.63 0.50
CA THR A 101 2.88 -3.67 0.09
C THR A 101 2.34 -2.70 -0.96
N PHE A 102 1.50 -3.20 -1.87
CA PHE A 102 0.85 -2.39 -2.90
C PHE A 102 -0.09 -1.34 -2.29
N LEU A 103 -0.87 -1.68 -1.25
CA LEU A 103 -1.71 -0.73 -0.53
C LEU A 103 -0.90 0.42 0.08
N VAL A 104 0.21 0.11 0.75
CA VAL A 104 1.05 1.13 1.40
C VAL A 104 1.75 2.01 0.36
N GLU A 105 2.27 1.42 -0.71
CA GLU A 105 2.89 2.17 -1.82
C GLU A 105 1.87 3.07 -2.53
N TYR A 106 0.65 2.56 -2.76
CA TYR A 106 -0.45 3.33 -3.33
C TYR A 106 -0.83 4.52 -2.42
N LEU A 107 -0.98 4.28 -1.11
CA LEU A 107 -1.24 5.33 -0.11
C LEU A 107 -0.15 6.41 -0.11
N CYS A 108 1.13 6.02 -0.14
CA CYS A 108 2.25 6.95 -0.21
C CYS A 108 2.23 7.78 -1.50
N GLY A 109 1.88 7.17 -2.64
CA GLY A 109 1.70 7.86 -3.91
C GLY A 109 0.58 8.90 -3.87
N MET A 110 -0.58 8.52 -3.31
CA MET A 110 -1.70 9.46 -3.08
C MET A 110 -1.29 10.62 -2.18
N TYR A 111 -0.57 10.33 -1.08
CA TYR A 111 -0.15 11.37 -0.14
C TYR A 111 0.81 12.37 -0.77
N ARG A 112 1.75 11.90 -1.60
CA ARG A 112 2.63 12.79 -2.37
C ARG A 112 1.86 13.67 -3.36
N LYS A 113 0.86 13.11 -4.05
CA LYS A 113 -0.01 13.87 -4.95
C LYS A 113 -0.81 14.92 -4.19
N PHE A 114 -1.39 14.55 -3.05
CA PHE A 114 -2.12 15.45 -2.16
C PHE A 114 -1.27 16.63 -1.70
N LEU A 115 -0.02 16.38 -1.30
CA LEU A 115 0.92 17.42 -0.84
C LEU A 115 1.53 18.26 -1.97
N SER A 116 1.38 17.84 -3.24
CA SER A 116 1.81 18.63 -4.39
C SER A 116 0.94 19.88 -4.61
N GLU A 117 -0.29 19.85 -4.10
CA GLU A 117 -1.19 20.99 -4.14
C GLU A 117 -0.68 22.14 -3.25
N PRO A 118 -0.68 23.40 -3.73
CA PRO A 118 -0.12 24.53 -2.98
C PRO A 118 -0.69 24.71 -1.56
N LYS A 119 -1.96 24.38 -1.36
CA LYS A 119 -2.67 24.48 -0.07
C LYS A 119 -2.18 23.46 0.95
N ASN A 120 -1.87 22.24 0.50
CA ASN A 120 -1.49 21.11 1.35
C ASN A 120 0.04 21.01 1.51
N ARG A 121 0.79 21.76 0.72
CA ARG A 121 2.25 21.69 0.69
C ARG A 121 2.86 21.91 2.07
N ARG A 122 3.72 20.97 2.49
CA ARG A 122 4.48 21.06 3.73
C ARG A 122 5.66 22.03 3.59
N TYR A 123 5.96 22.73 4.69
CA TYR A 123 7.09 23.64 4.80
C TYR A 123 7.94 23.23 6.02
N THR A 124 9.20 23.62 5.99
CA THR A 124 10.12 23.54 7.11
C THR A 124 10.93 24.84 7.20
N PHE A 125 11.81 24.94 8.19
CA PHE A 125 12.69 26.08 8.36
C PHE A 125 14.17 25.70 8.24
N ARG A 126 14.95 26.69 7.84
CA ARG A 126 16.42 26.66 7.78
C ARG A 126 16.96 27.80 8.61
N PHE A 127 17.99 27.52 9.39
CA PHE A 127 18.84 28.52 9.98
C PHE A 127 19.89 28.94 8.96
N LYS A 128 20.14 30.23 8.79
CA LYS A 128 21.15 30.80 7.88
C LYS A 128 22.05 31.79 8.62
N GLY A 129 23.25 32.04 8.11
CA GLY A 129 24.21 32.95 8.74
C GLY A 129 24.91 32.35 9.95
N LEU A 130 24.92 31.02 10.09
CA LEU A 130 25.48 30.33 11.26
C LEU A 130 27.01 30.49 11.38
N LYS A 131 27.69 30.80 10.28
CA LYS A 131 29.12 31.16 10.30
C LYS A 131 29.44 32.32 11.26
N GLN A 132 28.48 33.23 11.47
CA GLN A 132 28.65 34.40 12.33
C GLN A 132 28.70 34.03 13.81
N LEU A 133 28.18 32.85 14.18
CA LEU A 133 28.16 32.34 15.57
C LEU A 133 29.50 31.71 15.98
N GLY A 134 30.38 31.41 15.03
CA GLY A 134 31.72 30.86 15.27
C GLY A 134 31.78 29.36 15.62
N SER A 135 30.78 28.81 16.30
CA SER A 135 30.75 27.41 16.78
C SER A 135 30.50 26.35 15.68
N TYR A 136 30.01 26.78 14.50
CA TYR A 136 29.60 25.92 13.39
C TYR A 136 30.64 25.83 12.25
N GLY A 137 31.82 26.42 12.43
CA GLY A 137 32.90 26.40 11.45
C GLY A 137 32.47 26.96 10.09
N ASN A 138 32.52 26.14 9.04
CA ASN A 138 32.16 26.55 7.68
C ASN A 138 30.68 26.35 7.31
N ILE A 139 29.85 25.90 8.25
CA ILE A 139 28.43 25.62 8.00
C ILE A 139 27.66 26.94 8.10
N ASP A 140 27.16 27.43 6.97
CA ASP A 140 26.38 28.68 6.91
C ASP A 140 24.88 28.46 7.09
N MET A 141 24.38 27.31 6.64
CA MET A 141 22.96 26.99 6.62
C MET A 141 22.70 25.58 7.15
N VAL A 142 21.72 25.44 8.04
CA VAL A 142 21.24 24.17 8.58
C VAL A 142 19.73 24.11 8.46
N GLU A 143 19.21 23.08 7.80
CA GLU A 143 17.78 22.77 7.75
C GLU A 143 17.40 21.87 8.94
N SER A 144 16.17 22.01 9.47
CA SER A 144 15.66 21.10 10.50
C SER A 144 15.82 19.64 10.04
N GLN A 145 16.49 18.82 10.84
CA GLN A 145 16.84 17.45 10.42
C GLN A 145 15.61 16.54 10.27
N THR A 146 14.53 16.83 11.00
CA THR A 146 13.26 16.10 11.00
C THR A 146 12.16 16.79 10.20
N TYR A 147 12.49 17.84 9.42
CA TYR A 147 11.53 18.65 8.67
C TYR A 147 10.42 19.25 9.55
N GLU A 148 10.77 19.76 10.73
CA GLU A 148 9.82 20.39 11.64
C GLU A 148 9.02 21.50 10.96
N ASP A 149 7.73 21.57 11.28
CA ASP A 149 6.83 22.60 10.75
C ASP A 149 7.22 23.98 11.34
N PRO A 150 7.23 25.06 10.54
CA PRO A 150 7.52 26.41 11.02
C PRO A 150 6.61 26.87 12.18
N MET A 151 5.39 26.34 12.29
CA MET A 151 4.51 26.62 13.42
C MET A 151 5.06 26.04 14.73
N VAL A 152 5.78 24.91 14.70
CA VAL A 152 6.48 24.38 15.87
C VAL A 152 7.55 25.36 16.35
N LEU A 153 8.34 25.93 15.43
CA LEU A 153 9.28 27.01 15.76
C LEU A 153 8.56 28.24 16.32
N ALA A 154 7.42 28.63 15.72
CA ALA A 154 6.63 29.77 16.19
C ALA A 154 6.13 29.59 17.65
N MET A 155 5.78 28.36 18.03
CA MET A 155 5.33 28.03 19.39
C MET A 155 6.48 27.94 20.41
N ASN A 156 7.73 27.92 19.96
CA ASN A 156 8.95 27.82 20.77
C ASN A 156 9.86 29.08 20.64
N LEU A 157 9.29 30.24 20.30
CA LEU A 157 10.07 31.46 20.08
C LEU A 157 10.70 32.03 21.37
N MET A 158 9.96 31.97 22.49
CA MET A 158 10.36 32.49 23.80
C MET A 158 10.98 31.38 24.66
N ASP A 159 11.36 31.68 25.92
CA ASP A 159 11.89 30.68 26.85
C ASP A 159 10.81 29.68 27.29
N THR A 160 9.56 30.14 27.41
CA THR A 160 8.44 29.29 27.83
C THR A 160 7.34 29.17 26.76
N PRO A 161 6.61 28.04 26.72
CA PRO A 161 5.47 27.87 25.82
C PRO A 161 4.36 28.91 26.06
N GLU A 162 4.13 29.29 27.33
CA GLU A 162 3.10 30.26 27.71
C GLU A 162 3.43 31.68 27.21
N GLU A 163 4.70 32.08 27.27
CA GLU A 163 5.16 33.36 26.74
C GLU A 163 5.07 33.39 25.22
N SER A 164 5.48 32.30 24.55
CA SER A 164 5.31 32.15 23.10
C SER A 164 3.84 32.25 22.71
N ARG A 165 2.94 31.65 23.50
CA ARG A 165 1.48 31.77 23.32
C ARG A 165 1.00 33.20 23.43
N LYS A 166 1.34 33.90 24.51
CA LYS A 166 0.97 35.31 24.72
C LYS A 166 1.50 36.20 23.60
N TYR A 167 2.75 35.98 23.17
CA TYR A 167 3.38 36.72 22.09
C TYR A 167 2.62 36.53 20.77
N LEU A 168 2.38 35.28 20.35
CA LEU A 168 1.69 34.97 19.10
C LEU A 168 0.26 35.50 19.08
N THR A 169 -0.50 35.29 20.17
CA THR A 169 -1.88 35.80 20.29
C THR A 169 -1.92 37.32 20.17
N ARG A 170 -1.00 38.05 20.83
CA ARG A 170 -0.94 39.51 20.79
C ARG A 170 -0.47 40.03 19.43
N ARG A 171 0.63 39.48 18.89
CA ARG A 171 1.27 39.95 17.65
C ARG A 171 0.42 39.71 16.40
N TYR A 172 -0.28 38.58 16.37
CA TYR A 172 -1.09 38.15 15.22
C TYR A 172 -2.59 38.32 15.46
N ARG A 173 -3.04 38.78 16.64
CA ARG A 173 -4.46 38.94 17.00
C ARG A 173 -5.24 37.64 16.70
N LEU A 174 -4.81 36.56 17.33
CA LEU A 174 -5.41 35.23 17.15
C LEU A 174 -6.67 35.12 18.03
N PRO A 175 -7.78 34.59 17.52
CA PRO A 175 -8.91 34.18 18.36
C PRO A 175 -8.47 33.07 19.33
N ASP A 176 -9.03 33.05 20.55
CA ASP A 176 -8.66 32.07 21.59
C ASP A 176 -8.83 30.62 21.10
N LYS A 177 -9.94 30.32 20.41
CA LYS A 177 -10.21 29.01 19.82
C LYS A 177 -9.14 28.54 18.83
N THR A 178 -8.60 29.47 18.02
CA THR A 178 -7.53 29.13 17.06
C THR A 178 -6.22 28.89 17.78
N ALA A 179 -5.94 29.67 18.83
CA ALA A 179 -4.76 29.45 19.66
C ALA A 179 -4.84 28.13 20.45
N GLU A 180 -6.01 27.71 20.91
CA GLU A 180 -6.17 26.39 21.54
C GLU A 180 -5.86 25.26 20.55
N LEU A 181 -6.47 25.30 19.36
CA LEU A 181 -6.24 24.30 18.31
C LEU A 181 -4.76 24.18 17.92
N TRP A 182 -4.02 25.29 17.81
CA TRP A 182 -2.59 25.22 17.47
C TRP A 182 -1.76 24.59 18.59
N TRP A 183 -2.15 24.80 19.85
CA TRP A 183 -1.42 24.24 21.00
C TRP A 183 -1.79 22.78 21.30
N GLU A 184 -2.89 22.25 20.77
CA GLU A 184 -3.18 20.80 20.84
C GLU A 184 -2.08 19.98 20.14
N ASP A 185 -1.50 20.51 19.06
CA ASP A 185 -0.40 19.90 18.31
C ASP A 185 0.98 20.49 18.67
N TYR A 186 1.11 21.10 19.86
CA TYR A 186 2.38 21.62 20.38
C TYR A 186 3.42 20.51 20.54
N ARG A 187 4.65 20.80 20.09
CA ARG A 187 5.82 19.96 20.25
C ARG A 187 7.02 20.83 20.64
N PRO A 188 7.94 20.34 21.49
CA PRO A 188 9.21 21.01 21.68
C PRO A 188 10.04 20.95 20.39
N LEU A 189 10.97 21.88 20.23
CA LEU A 189 11.95 21.81 19.14
C LEU A 189 12.87 20.60 19.33
N GLY A 190 13.22 19.94 18.24
CA GLY A 190 14.22 18.88 18.25
C GLY A 190 15.57 19.40 18.73
N ALA A 191 16.37 18.52 19.37
CA ALA A 191 17.57 18.91 20.09
C ALA A 191 18.51 19.83 19.29
N CYS A 192 18.77 19.51 18.01
CA CYS A 192 19.62 20.35 17.16
C CYS A 192 19.00 21.73 16.85
N SER A 193 17.69 21.79 16.60
CA SER A 193 16.98 23.03 16.32
C SER A 193 16.91 23.92 17.55
N ALA A 194 16.66 23.32 18.73
CA ALA A 194 16.65 24.02 20.01
C ALA A 194 18.04 24.57 20.37
N TYR A 195 19.09 23.77 20.18
CA TYR A 195 20.47 24.17 20.44
C TYR A 195 20.87 25.37 19.54
N ILE A 196 20.64 25.27 18.22
CA ILE A 196 20.95 26.37 17.29
C ILE A 196 20.13 27.63 17.63
N TRP A 197 18.86 27.46 18.01
CA TRP A 197 18.01 28.59 18.39
C TRP A 197 18.50 29.32 19.64
N ASN A 198 19.03 28.58 20.62
CA ASN A 198 19.63 29.15 21.82
C ASN A 198 20.94 29.88 21.51
N ASP A 199 21.82 29.34 20.66
CA ASP A 199 23.04 30.05 20.23
C ASP A 199 22.71 31.39 19.55
N ILE A 200 21.68 31.40 18.70
CA ILE A 200 21.19 32.63 18.04
C ILE A 200 20.63 33.61 19.08
N ARG A 201 19.94 33.11 20.12
CA ARG A 201 19.41 33.93 21.22
C ARG A 201 20.54 34.61 21.98
N GLU A 202 21.58 33.88 22.33
CA GLU A 202 22.75 34.40 23.03
C GLU A 202 23.48 35.46 22.19
N PHE A 203 23.75 35.14 20.91
CA PHE A 203 24.45 36.05 20.00
C PHE A 203 23.71 37.38 19.77
N THR A 204 22.37 37.34 19.72
CA THR A 204 21.54 38.54 19.47
C THR A 204 21.12 39.27 20.76
N GLY A 205 21.51 38.75 21.94
CA GLY A 205 21.09 39.27 23.23
C GLY A 205 19.58 39.16 23.47
N GLY A 206 18.95 38.11 22.94
CA GLY A 206 17.52 37.83 23.10
C GLY A 206 16.58 38.70 22.27
N LYS A 207 17.09 39.49 21.31
CA LYS A 207 16.26 40.37 20.48
C LYS A 207 15.59 39.57 19.35
N LEU A 208 14.31 39.24 19.55
CA LEU A 208 13.54 38.39 18.63
C LEU A 208 13.58 38.86 17.16
N ASP A 209 13.47 40.16 16.88
CA ASP A 209 13.51 40.68 15.51
C ASP A 209 14.85 40.43 14.81
N GLU A 210 15.96 40.38 15.56
CA GLU A 210 17.27 40.01 15.04
C GLU A 210 17.39 38.50 14.88
N MET A 211 16.88 37.72 15.86
CA MET A 211 16.87 36.25 15.79
C MET A 211 16.11 35.75 14.55
N LEU A 212 14.95 36.34 14.25
CA LEU A 212 14.13 35.95 13.10
C LEU A 212 14.82 36.20 11.75
N LYS A 213 15.86 37.05 11.68
CA LYS A 213 16.65 37.24 10.45
C LYS A 213 17.46 36.00 10.09
N PHE A 214 17.75 35.12 11.06
CA PHE A 214 18.43 33.84 10.84
C PHE A 214 17.50 32.75 10.31
N ILE A 215 16.18 32.99 10.23
CA ILE A 215 15.21 31.99 9.79
C ILE A 215 14.82 32.19 8.33
N GLU A 216 14.82 31.10 7.57
CA GLU A 216 14.29 31.02 6.22
C GLU A 216 13.30 29.85 6.12
N ILE A 217 12.10 30.10 5.57
CA ILE A 217 11.09 29.05 5.38
C ILE A 217 11.21 28.46 3.98
N ALA A 218 11.38 27.15 3.91
CA ALA A 218 11.53 26.40 2.67
C ALA A 218 10.44 25.32 2.55
N PRO A 219 9.94 25.01 1.34
CA PRO A 219 9.05 23.88 1.15
C PRO A 219 9.79 22.55 1.37
N VAL A 220 9.13 21.56 1.96
CA VAL A 220 9.68 20.21 2.09
C VAL A 220 9.79 19.58 0.70
N PRO A 221 10.93 18.95 0.34
CA PRO A 221 11.07 18.24 -0.93
C PRO A 221 10.08 17.08 -1.04
N LEU A 222 9.38 16.97 -2.18
CA LEU A 222 8.44 15.87 -2.47
C LEU A 222 9.08 14.77 -3.34
N THR A 223 10.41 14.70 -3.37
CA THR A 223 11.14 13.79 -4.24
C THR A 223 11.16 12.37 -3.67
N GLU A 224 10.56 11.42 -4.40
CA GLU A 224 10.48 10.01 -3.98
C GLU A 224 11.86 9.36 -3.83
N SER A 225 12.80 9.65 -4.72
CA SER A 225 14.17 9.08 -4.65
C SER A 225 14.94 9.51 -3.39
N LEU A 226 14.57 10.62 -2.77
CA LEU A 226 15.15 11.08 -1.50
C LEU A 226 14.43 10.47 -0.28
N GLY A 227 13.34 9.73 -0.47
CA GLY A 227 12.53 9.16 0.61
C GLY A 227 12.01 10.21 1.60
N THR A 228 11.77 11.44 1.12
CA THR A 228 11.26 12.55 1.92
C THR A 228 9.73 12.53 1.89
N VAL A 229 9.08 12.84 3.03
CA VAL A 229 7.61 12.74 3.24
C VAL A 229 7.06 11.33 3.24
N THR A 230 7.49 10.45 2.33
CA THR A 230 7.15 9.02 2.34
C THR A 230 8.44 8.21 2.27
N GLY A 231 8.70 7.40 3.29
CA GLY A 231 9.97 6.71 3.48
C GLY A 231 9.75 5.22 3.72
N LYS A 232 10.52 4.37 3.05
CA LYS A 232 10.46 2.91 3.21
C LYS A 232 11.72 2.42 3.93
N TYR A 233 11.54 1.71 5.04
CA TYR A 233 12.57 0.87 5.63
C TYR A 233 12.40 -0.54 5.04
N PRO A 234 13.29 -0.96 4.13
CA PRO A 234 13.16 -2.25 3.46
C PRO A 234 13.41 -3.40 4.43
N ALA A 235 12.81 -4.56 4.16
CA ALA A 235 13.10 -5.77 4.88
C ALA A 235 14.58 -6.13 4.70
N LYS A 236 15.31 -6.19 5.81
CA LYS A 236 16.72 -6.62 5.85
C LYS A 236 16.82 -7.93 6.60
N ASP A 237 17.83 -8.73 6.26
CA ASP A 237 18.16 -9.90 7.06
C ASP A 237 18.58 -9.47 8.45
N LYS A 238 18.28 -10.28 9.46
CA LYS A 238 18.61 -9.98 10.87
C LYS A 238 20.05 -9.51 10.99
N ILE A 239 21.01 -10.19 10.35
CA ILE A 239 22.43 -9.82 10.40
C ILE A 239 22.67 -8.36 9.95
N THR A 240 21.99 -7.92 8.90
CA THR A 240 22.17 -6.61 8.26
C THR A 240 21.24 -5.49 8.74
N SER A 241 20.18 -5.82 9.48
CA SER A 241 19.28 -4.80 10.05
C SER A 241 20.03 -4.00 11.14
N SER A 242 20.00 -2.68 11.03
CA SER A 242 20.68 -1.75 11.95
C SER A 242 19.74 -0.61 12.36
N ALA A 243 19.85 -0.19 13.63
CA ALA A 243 19.18 1.00 14.16
C ALA A 243 19.71 2.29 13.49
N VAL A 244 20.96 2.29 13.01
CA VAL A 244 21.57 3.42 12.29
C VAL A 244 20.80 3.74 11.01
N ASP A 245 20.39 2.74 10.24
CA ASP A 245 19.62 2.95 9.01
C ASP A 245 18.22 3.53 9.28
N LEU A 246 17.73 3.41 10.51
CA LEU A 246 16.42 3.91 10.94
C LEU A 246 16.53 5.32 11.53
N LEU A 247 17.45 5.52 12.48
CA LEU A 247 17.59 6.73 13.30
C LEU A 247 18.61 7.72 12.74
N GLY A 248 19.64 7.24 12.04
CA GLY A 248 20.85 7.98 11.71
C GLY A 248 22.03 7.62 12.61
N GLU A 249 23.15 8.33 12.43
CA GLU A 249 24.39 8.11 13.17
C GLU A 249 25.17 9.41 13.33
N GLU A 250 26.23 9.36 14.14
CA GLU A 250 27.19 10.45 14.24
C GLU A 250 27.96 10.62 12.92
N SER A 251 28.08 11.87 12.45
CA SER A 251 28.76 12.19 11.20
C SER A 251 30.14 12.78 11.46
N ILE A 252 31.18 12.03 11.06
CA ILE A 252 32.58 12.49 11.10
C ILE A 252 32.75 13.81 10.36
N GLN A 253 32.06 13.99 9.24
CA GLN A 253 32.12 15.24 8.46
C GLN A 253 31.61 16.44 9.26
N ARG A 254 30.57 16.27 10.07
CA ARG A 254 30.03 17.36 10.91
C ARG A 254 30.93 17.65 12.10
N LEU A 255 31.52 16.61 12.70
CA LEU A 255 32.50 16.76 13.78
C LEU A 255 33.73 17.58 13.40
N LEU A 256 34.13 17.56 12.12
CA LEU A 256 35.26 18.38 11.64
C LEU A 256 34.95 19.89 11.59
N HIS A 257 33.67 20.28 11.64
CA HIS A 257 33.24 21.67 11.54
C HIS A 257 32.68 22.23 12.85
N ILE A 258 32.07 21.38 13.66
CA ILE A 258 31.47 21.76 14.93
C ILE A 258 32.57 21.78 16.00
N THR A 259 32.72 22.90 16.71
CA THR A 259 33.73 23.02 17.78
C THR A 259 33.25 22.44 19.12
N ASP A 260 31.95 22.51 19.42
CA ASP A 260 31.37 21.93 20.64
C ASP A 260 30.93 20.48 20.42
N THR A 261 31.54 19.56 21.17
CA THR A 261 31.21 18.13 21.15
C THR A 261 29.80 17.83 21.67
N ASN A 262 29.19 18.73 22.44
CA ASN A 262 27.83 18.60 22.93
C ASN A 262 26.76 19.11 21.95
N ASN A 263 27.15 19.60 20.77
CA ASN A 263 26.18 20.05 19.78
C ASN A 263 25.44 18.85 19.16
N PRO A 264 24.10 18.74 19.31
CA PRO A 264 23.32 17.61 18.79
C PRO A 264 23.37 17.50 17.26
N TYR A 265 23.77 18.55 16.55
CA TYR A 265 23.93 18.54 15.10
C TYR A 265 25.05 17.60 14.62
N ARG A 266 25.94 17.12 15.52
CA ARG A 266 26.92 16.05 15.21
C ARG A 266 26.27 14.78 14.65
N PHE A 267 25.05 14.48 15.07
CA PHE A 267 24.25 13.37 14.53
C PHE A 267 23.58 13.75 13.22
N ASP A 268 23.84 12.97 12.18
CA ASP A 268 23.16 13.04 10.90
C ASP A 268 21.94 12.12 10.88
N LEU A 269 20.82 12.65 11.35
CA LEU A 269 19.54 11.93 11.37
C LEU A 269 19.02 11.66 9.96
N ARG A 270 19.40 12.46 8.95
CA ARG A 270 18.88 12.33 7.58
C ARG A 270 19.39 11.09 6.87
N ARG A 271 20.44 10.44 7.37
CA ARG A 271 20.82 9.09 6.95
C ARG A 271 19.75 8.07 7.31
N GLY A 272 19.12 8.25 8.47
CA GLY A 272 18.00 7.43 8.94
C GLY A 272 16.74 7.59 8.09
N ALA A 273 16.00 6.50 7.91
CA ALA A 273 14.72 6.51 7.19
C ALA A 273 13.65 7.37 7.88
N LEU A 274 13.64 7.39 9.22
CA LEU A 274 12.56 7.99 9.99
C LEU A 274 12.61 9.52 10.00
N ALA A 275 13.80 10.12 10.12
CA ALA A 275 13.94 11.57 10.18
C ALA A 275 13.45 12.26 8.89
N ARG A 276 13.58 11.60 7.74
CA ARG A 276 13.14 12.12 6.44
C ARG A 276 11.61 12.25 6.31
N VAL A 277 10.86 11.59 7.19
CA VAL A 277 9.39 11.58 7.22
C VAL A 277 8.81 12.12 8.54
N ALA A 278 9.66 12.54 9.48
CA ALA A 278 9.26 12.96 10.81
C ALA A 278 8.49 14.31 10.86
N GLY A 279 8.40 15.03 9.75
CA GLY A 279 7.75 16.34 9.63
C GLY A 279 6.33 16.29 9.04
N GLY A 280 5.53 15.29 9.42
CA GLY A 280 4.17 15.08 8.89
C GLY A 280 4.11 14.04 7.75
N GLY A 281 4.99 13.05 7.76
CA GLY A 281 5.12 12.05 6.71
C GLY A 281 4.51 10.68 7.03
N ILE A 282 4.74 9.71 6.12
CA ILE A 282 4.39 8.30 6.27
C ILE A 282 5.68 7.47 6.28
N HIS A 283 5.93 6.76 7.38
CA HIS A 283 6.99 5.76 7.51
C HIS A 283 6.43 4.38 7.22
N PHE A 284 7.00 3.71 6.22
CA PHE A 284 6.67 2.34 5.87
C PHE A 284 7.78 1.38 6.33
N SER A 285 7.48 0.48 7.26
CA SER A 285 8.37 -0.62 7.67
C SER A 285 7.96 -1.93 7.00
N ASP A 286 8.77 -2.43 6.07
CA ASP A 286 8.49 -3.71 5.40
C ASP A 286 8.98 -4.90 6.26
N GLU A 287 8.13 -5.91 6.45
CA GLU A 287 8.40 -7.09 7.29
C GLU A 287 8.92 -6.75 8.71
N ILE A 288 8.20 -5.90 9.45
CA ILE A 288 8.67 -5.36 10.75
C ILE A 288 9.14 -6.44 11.75
N TYR A 289 8.45 -7.59 11.81
CA TYR A 289 8.76 -8.68 12.75
C TYR A 289 9.91 -9.59 12.30
N LYS A 290 10.45 -9.41 11.09
CA LYS A 290 11.64 -10.12 10.63
C LYS A 290 12.94 -9.51 11.17
N ASN A 291 12.89 -8.25 11.60
CA ASN A 291 14.03 -7.51 12.11
C ASN A 291 14.62 -8.13 13.39
N LYS A 292 15.84 -7.71 13.75
CA LYS A 292 16.45 -8.04 15.07
C LYS A 292 15.61 -7.46 16.22
N LYS A 293 15.63 -8.15 17.37
CA LYS A 293 14.97 -7.72 18.61
C LYS A 293 15.32 -6.28 18.99
N ASP A 294 16.60 -5.91 18.96
CA ASP A 294 17.04 -4.54 19.28
C ASP A 294 16.35 -3.48 18.41
N LEU A 295 16.15 -3.76 17.11
CA LEU A 295 15.49 -2.83 16.20
C LEU A 295 13.98 -2.75 16.46
N VAL A 296 13.35 -3.87 16.81
CA VAL A 296 11.94 -3.92 17.24
C VAL A 296 11.74 -3.08 18.51
N GLN A 297 12.66 -3.14 19.47
CA GLN A 297 12.64 -2.32 20.68
C GLN A 297 12.83 -0.82 20.38
N VAL A 298 13.69 -0.48 19.41
CA VAL A 298 13.80 0.90 18.91
C VAL A 298 12.47 1.37 18.32
N TYR A 299 11.80 0.55 17.50
CA TYR A 299 10.46 0.87 16.97
C TYR A 299 9.43 1.06 18.08
N LEU A 300 9.45 0.21 19.12
CA LEU A 300 8.57 0.35 20.29
C LEU A 300 8.75 1.71 20.95
N GLY A 301 9.99 2.11 21.22
CA GLY A 301 10.32 3.42 21.80
C GLY A 301 9.84 4.58 20.92
N ILE A 302 10.03 4.48 19.60
CA ILE A 302 9.55 5.49 18.64
C ILE A 302 8.02 5.60 18.65
N ILE A 303 7.30 4.47 18.61
CA ILE A 303 5.83 4.44 18.55
C ILE A 303 5.23 5.06 19.82
N GLN A 304 5.79 4.71 21.00
CA GLN A 304 5.32 5.19 22.28
C GLN A 304 5.67 6.66 22.54
N ASN A 305 6.95 7.01 22.42
CA ASN A 305 7.44 8.32 22.83
C ASN A 305 7.29 9.38 21.73
N ARG A 306 7.07 8.95 20.47
CA ARG A 306 6.98 9.85 19.31
C ARG A 306 8.21 10.76 19.22
N MET A 307 9.37 10.20 19.53
CA MET A 307 10.66 10.87 19.52
C MET A 307 11.75 9.94 19.00
N ILE A 308 12.70 10.50 18.27
CA ILE A 308 14.02 9.88 18.07
C ILE A 308 14.87 10.26 19.27
N GLU A 309 15.53 9.28 19.89
CA GLU A 309 16.43 9.50 21.02
C GLU A 309 17.80 8.87 20.73
N ILE A 310 18.86 9.69 20.81
CA ILE A 310 20.26 9.28 20.60
C ILE A 310 21.12 10.02 21.62
N ASP A 311 21.91 9.30 22.42
CA ASP A 311 22.79 9.87 23.46
C ASP A 311 22.09 10.89 24.40
N GLY A 312 20.81 10.66 24.71
CA GLY A 312 20.00 11.55 25.56
C GLY A 312 19.42 12.79 24.85
N TYR A 313 19.81 13.05 23.60
CA TYR A 313 19.17 14.07 22.76
C TYR A 313 17.86 13.55 22.19
N LYS A 314 16.85 14.43 22.14
CA LYS A 314 15.49 14.08 21.73
C LYS A 314 15.04 14.91 20.54
N TRP A 315 14.43 14.25 19.56
CA TRP A 315 13.81 14.89 18.41
C TRP A 315 12.37 14.41 18.26
N PRO A 316 11.37 15.26 18.59
CA PRO A 316 9.97 14.93 18.37
C PRO A 316 9.66 14.65 16.90
N ILE A 317 8.82 13.65 16.66
CA ILE A 317 8.40 13.25 15.32
C ILE A 317 6.89 13.29 15.20
N ASP A 318 6.46 13.59 13.98
CA ASP A 318 5.09 13.53 13.52
C ASP A 318 5.05 12.71 12.24
N THR A 319 4.78 11.42 12.39
CA THR A 319 4.74 10.48 11.28
C THR A 319 3.65 9.44 11.50
N LEU A 320 2.96 9.07 10.43
CA LEU A 320 2.15 7.86 10.41
C LEU A 320 3.09 6.67 10.21
N ILE A 321 3.03 5.66 11.08
CA ILE A 321 3.81 4.43 10.92
C ILE A 321 2.89 3.33 10.41
N VAL A 322 3.17 2.85 9.20
CA VAL A 322 2.51 1.70 8.60
C VAL A 322 3.55 0.60 8.42
N ALA A 323 3.22 -0.62 8.83
CA ALA A 323 4.11 -1.75 8.69
C ALA A 323 3.41 -2.94 8.02
N THR A 324 4.20 -3.84 7.45
CA THR A 324 3.73 -5.11 6.91
C THR A 324 4.40 -6.27 7.62
N SER A 325 3.74 -7.42 7.64
CA SER A 325 4.35 -8.70 8.01
C SER A 325 3.66 -9.85 7.28
N ASN A 326 4.39 -10.95 7.13
CA ASN A 326 3.80 -12.22 6.72
C ASN A 326 3.20 -12.97 7.93
N ASN A 327 2.33 -13.94 7.66
CA ASN A 327 1.66 -14.74 8.69
C ASN A 327 2.64 -15.61 9.51
N ALA A 328 3.64 -16.22 8.87
CA ALA A 328 4.59 -17.13 9.53
C ALA A 328 5.54 -16.40 10.50
N GLU A 329 6.10 -15.26 10.10
CA GLU A 329 6.94 -14.41 10.93
C GLU A 329 6.13 -13.79 12.07
N PHE A 330 4.88 -13.37 11.80
CA PHE A 330 3.99 -12.89 12.85
C PHE A 330 3.66 -13.99 13.87
N ASN A 331 3.29 -15.18 13.43
CA ASN A 331 3.02 -16.31 14.33
C ASN A 331 4.26 -16.73 15.14
N ARG A 332 5.45 -16.74 14.51
CA ARG A 332 6.72 -16.99 15.20
C ARG A 332 6.98 -15.93 16.27
N PHE A 333 6.77 -14.67 15.92
CA PHE A 333 6.94 -13.53 16.83
C PHE A 333 5.94 -13.58 18.00
N MET A 334 4.67 -13.94 17.74
CA MET A 334 3.67 -14.11 18.79
C MET A 334 3.99 -15.26 19.78
N ALA A 335 4.68 -16.31 19.31
CA ALA A 335 5.13 -17.39 20.19
C ALA A 335 6.24 -16.91 21.17
N GLU A 336 6.99 -15.88 20.80
CA GLU A 336 8.02 -15.25 21.64
C GLU A 336 7.37 -14.23 22.60
N LYS A 337 7.00 -14.67 23.80
CA LYS A 337 6.31 -13.83 24.82
C LYS A 337 7.09 -12.58 25.27
N GLU A 338 8.41 -12.55 25.08
CA GLU A 338 9.26 -11.42 25.47
C GLU A 338 8.94 -10.12 24.71
N GLU A 339 8.39 -10.23 23.49
CA GLU A 339 8.17 -9.10 22.60
C GLU A 339 6.70 -8.65 22.54
N ALA A 340 5.85 -9.12 23.46
CA ALA A 340 4.44 -8.72 23.55
C ALA A 340 4.20 -7.19 23.57
N PRO A 341 5.06 -6.35 24.20
CA PRO A 341 4.80 -4.90 24.30
C PRO A 341 4.66 -4.16 22.97
N ILE A 342 5.32 -4.60 21.89
CA ILE A 342 5.15 -3.96 20.58
C ILE A 342 3.81 -4.30 19.94
N ILE A 343 3.29 -5.51 20.17
CA ILE A 343 1.98 -5.93 19.66
C ILE A 343 0.89 -5.05 20.27
N ASP A 344 0.98 -4.75 21.57
CA ASP A 344 0.03 -3.87 22.26
C ASP A 344 0.04 -2.43 21.72
N ARG A 345 1.15 -2.01 21.08
CA ARG A 345 1.30 -0.71 20.41
C ARG A 345 1.05 -0.78 18.90
N CYS A 346 0.51 -1.89 18.41
CA CYS A 346 0.21 -2.10 17.00
C CYS A 346 -1.28 -2.40 16.78
N ARG A 347 -1.91 -1.66 15.86
CA ARG A 347 -3.22 -2.01 15.33
C ARG A 347 -3.02 -3.06 14.24
N ILE A 348 -3.18 -4.33 14.60
CA ILE A 348 -3.05 -5.44 13.66
C ILE A 348 -4.28 -5.50 12.75
N CYS A 349 -4.05 -5.45 11.44
CA CYS A 349 -5.04 -5.61 10.39
C CYS A 349 -4.67 -6.83 9.55
N TYR A 350 -5.50 -7.87 9.63
CA TYR A 350 -5.31 -9.10 8.88
C TYR A 350 -5.83 -8.90 7.46
N VAL A 351 -4.96 -9.07 6.47
CA VAL A 351 -5.25 -8.86 5.05
C VAL A 351 -5.45 -10.18 4.36
N SER A 352 -6.69 -10.45 3.95
CA SER A 352 -7.04 -11.67 3.23
C SER A 352 -6.72 -11.57 1.74
N HIS A 353 -6.52 -12.71 1.08
CA HIS A 353 -6.56 -12.74 -0.38
C HIS A 353 -8.00 -12.55 -0.85
N ASN A 354 -8.16 -11.96 -2.04
CA ASN A 354 -9.49 -11.78 -2.60
C ASN A 354 -10.17 -13.14 -2.90
N THR A 355 -11.32 -13.39 -2.28
CA THR A 355 -12.11 -14.61 -2.48
C THR A 355 -13.25 -14.43 -3.48
N ASP A 356 -13.55 -13.19 -3.87
CA ASP A 356 -14.52 -12.87 -4.91
C ASP A 356 -13.86 -13.02 -6.29
N TYR A 357 -14.32 -14.00 -7.06
CA TYR A 357 -13.75 -14.31 -8.36
C TYR A 357 -14.00 -13.21 -9.41
N ARG A 358 -15.07 -12.41 -9.30
CA ARG A 358 -15.37 -11.28 -10.21
C ARG A 358 -14.43 -10.11 -9.94
N LEU A 359 -14.21 -9.78 -8.67
CA LEU A 359 -13.18 -8.82 -8.30
C LEU A 359 -11.78 -9.34 -8.66
N GLN A 360 -11.58 -10.65 -8.58
CA GLN A 360 -10.32 -11.27 -9.00
C GLN A 360 -10.08 -11.12 -10.50
N GLU A 361 -11.10 -11.03 -11.36
CA GLU A 361 -10.91 -10.77 -12.80
C GLU A 361 -10.18 -9.45 -13.06
N ALA A 362 -10.45 -8.41 -12.28
CA ALA A 362 -9.73 -7.14 -12.37
C ALA A 362 -8.26 -7.30 -11.95
N LEU A 363 -7.99 -8.05 -10.87
CA LEU A 363 -6.62 -8.35 -10.43
C LEU A 363 -5.88 -9.23 -11.44
N THR A 364 -6.55 -10.20 -12.05
CA THR A 364 -6.01 -11.08 -13.07
C THR A 364 -5.67 -10.30 -14.34
N SER A 365 -6.49 -9.31 -14.73
CA SER A 365 -6.15 -8.38 -15.81
C SER A 365 -4.82 -7.66 -15.55
N TYR A 366 -4.52 -7.28 -14.30
CA TYR A 366 -3.21 -6.70 -13.97
C TYR A 366 -2.04 -7.68 -14.14
N ALA A 367 -2.27 -8.99 -13.97
CA ALA A 367 -1.26 -10.02 -14.17
C ALA A 367 -1.04 -10.34 -15.66
N ILE A 368 -2.11 -10.33 -16.45
CA ILE A 368 -2.04 -10.53 -17.91
C ILE A 368 -1.37 -9.31 -18.55
N GLY A 369 -1.74 -8.09 -18.14
CA GLY A 369 -1.25 -6.83 -18.69
C GLY A 369 -2.22 -6.23 -19.71
N HIS A 370 -1.94 -4.99 -20.13
CA HIS A 370 -2.81 -4.20 -21.02
C HIS A 370 -2.33 -4.14 -22.47
N GLU A 371 -1.08 -4.51 -22.73
CA GLU A 371 -0.50 -4.50 -24.07
C GLU A 371 -0.73 -5.85 -24.76
N THR A 372 -0.92 -5.80 -26.09
CA THR A 372 -0.96 -6.99 -26.93
C THR A 372 0.32 -7.79 -26.71
N LYS A 373 0.17 -9.05 -26.31
CA LYS A 373 1.31 -9.95 -26.14
C LYS A 373 1.80 -10.38 -27.51
N THR A 374 3.10 -10.58 -27.64
CA THR A 374 3.71 -11.14 -28.84
C THR A 374 4.42 -12.45 -28.52
N THR A 375 4.51 -13.33 -29.50
CA THR A 375 5.36 -14.51 -29.46
C THR A 375 6.84 -14.09 -29.36
N LEU A 376 7.72 -15.05 -29.09
CA LEU A 376 9.17 -14.83 -29.13
C LEU A 376 9.68 -14.36 -30.50
N THR A 377 8.93 -14.60 -31.58
CA THR A 377 9.23 -14.16 -32.94
C THR A 377 8.62 -12.79 -33.29
N GLY A 378 7.83 -12.20 -32.39
CA GLY A 378 7.21 -10.88 -32.57
C GLY A 378 5.83 -10.89 -33.23
N GLU A 379 5.18 -12.05 -33.34
CA GLU A 379 3.82 -12.17 -33.88
C GLU A 379 2.78 -11.95 -32.78
N ASP A 380 1.62 -11.38 -33.10
CA ASP A 380 0.57 -11.12 -32.12
C ASP A 380 0.02 -12.42 -31.53
N LEU A 381 -0.02 -12.50 -30.20
CA LEU A 381 -0.65 -13.60 -29.47
C LEU A 381 -2.13 -13.32 -29.28
N HIS A 382 -2.97 -14.22 -29.77
CA HIS A 382 -4.38 -14.23 -29.43
C HIS A 382 -4.55 -14.53 -27.94
N GLN A 383 -5.39 -13.75 -27.24
CA GLN A 383 -5.75 -14.01 -25.86
C GLN A 383 -7.14 -14.65 -25.81
N ASP A 384 -7.24 -15.87 -25.28
CA ASP A 384 -8.53 -16.54 -25.09
C ASP A 384 -9.45 -15.68 -24.17
N PRO A 385 -10.69 -15.37 -24.60
CA PRO A 385 -11.64 -14.59 -23.81
C PRO A 385 -11.90 -15.16 -22.41
N ASN A 386 -11.81 -16.48 -22.25
CA ASN A 386 -12.05 -17.17 -20.99
C ASN A 386 -10.79 -17.33 -20.13
N LEU A 387 -9.62 -16.89 -20.60
CA LEU A 387 -8.38 -17.01 -19.84
C LEU A 387 -8.48 -16.30 -18.49
N ASN A 388 -9.01 -15.08 -18.48
CA ASN A 388 -9.15 -14.30 -17.26
C ASN A 388 -10.09 -15.01 -16.27
N TYR A 389 -11.24 -15.47 -16.75
CA TYR A 389 -12.18 -16.21 -15.92
C TYR A 389 -11.56 -17.50 -15.35
N ALA A 390 -10.94 -18.32 -16.19
CA ALA A 390 -10.33 -19.58 -15.79
C ALA A 390 -9.25 -19.37 -14.71
N ALA A 391 -8.40 -18.35 -14.91
CA ALA A 391 -7.37 -17.97 -13.97
C ALA A 391 -7.95 -17.46 -12.63
N SER A 392 -8.98 -16.61 -12.71
CA SER A 392 -9.60 -15.98 -11.54
C SER A 392 -10.33 -17.00 -10.67
N VAL A 393 -11.12 -17.89 -11.28
CA VAL A 393 -11.82 -18.97 -10.58
C VAL A 393 -10.83 -19.96 -9.97
N GLY A 394 -9.80 -20.36 -10.74
CA GLY A 394 -8.77 -21.28 -10.27
C GLY A 394 -8.09 -20.77 -8.99
N VAL A 395 -7.70 -19.50 -8.99
CA VAL A 395 -7.03 -18.89 -7.83
C VAL A 395 -8.00 -18.62 -6.67
N ALA A 396 -9.21 -18.12 -6.95
CA ALA A 396 -10.22 -17.84 -5.91
C ALA A 396 -10.60 -19.10 -5.11
N LEU A 397 -10.79 -20.23 -5.78
CA LEU A 397 -11.14 -21.50 -5.12
C LEU A 397 -10.05 -21.98 -4.16
N THR A 398 -8.76 -21.85 -4.52
CA THR A 398 -7.65 -22.24 -3.63
C THR A 398 -7.63 -21.48 -2.31
N ARG A 399 -8.17 -20.24 -2.31
CA ARG A 399 -8.20 -19.33 -1.16
C ARG A 399 -9.32 -19.61 -0.17
N LEU A 400 -10.33 -20.40 -0.56
CA LEU A 400 -11.48 -20.70 0.27
C LEU A 400 -11.17 -21.85 1.23
N PRO A 401 -11.38 -21.69 2.55
CA PRO A 401 -11.29 -22.81 3.49
C PRO A 401 -12.43 -23.80 3.27
N ARG A 402 -12.21 -25.08 3.56
CA ARG A 402 -13.26 -26.12 3.45
C ARG A 402 -14.17 -26.04 4.68
N SER A 403 -15.48 -26.05 4.46
CA SER A 403 -16.52 -26.02 5.51
C SER A 403 -17.48 -27.19 5.32
N GLU A 404 -18.07 -27.67 6.41
CA GLU A 404 -19.14 -28.66 6.38
C GLU A 404 -20.49 -28.05 5.94
N LYS A 405 -20.67 -26.73 6.11
CA LYS A 405 -21.93 -26.03 5.86
C LYS A 405 -22.13 -25.64 4.39
N LEU A 406 -21.05 -25.34 3.67
CA LEU A 406 -21.09 -24.80 2.31
C LEU A 406 -20.04 -25.47 1.44
N THR A 407 -20.41 -25.79 0.20
CA THR A 407 -19.43 -26.26 -0.79
C THR A 407 -18.53 -25.11 -1.24
N PRO A 408 -17.31 -25.39 -1.76
CA PRO A 408 -16.43 -24.34 -2.29
C PRO A 408 -17.07 -23.50 -3.40
N ILE A 409 -17.87 -24.12 -4.27
CA ILE A 409 -18.56 -23.44 -5.37
C ILE A 409 -19.63 -22.49 -4.83
N GLU A 410 -20.46 -22.95 -3.89
CA GLU A 410 -21.47 -22.10 -3.25
C GLU A 410 -20.81 -20.94 -2.50
N THR A 411 -19.73 -21.21 -1.77
CA THR A 411 -18.98 -20.20 -1.03
C THR A 411 -18.41 -19.13 -1.96
N MET A 412 -17.80 -19.54 -3.08
CA MET A 412 -17.26 -18.63 -4.09
C MET A 412 -18.35 -17.76 -4.71
N LYS A 413 -19.48 -18.37 -5.10
CA LYS A 413 -20.62 -17.65 -5.70
C LYS A 413 -21.29 -16.70 -4.70
N LEU A 414 -21.39 -17.08 -3.43
CA LEU A 414 -21.89 -16.21 -2.36
C LEU A 414 -20.93 -15.04 -2.09
N ALA A 415 -19.62 -15.28 -2.08
CA ALA A 415 -18.62 -14.22 -1.94
C ALA A 415 -18.66 -13.21 -3.10
N ALA A 416 -18.95 -13.67 -4.32
CA ALA A 416 -19.15 -12.84 -5.50
C ALA A 416 -20.55 -12.19 -5.61
N GLY A 417 -21.44 -12.44 -4.63
CA GLY A 417 -22.79 -11.87 -4.60
C GLY A 417 -23.78 -12.44 -5.63
N GLU A 418 -23.51 -13.62 -6.20
CA GLU A 418 -24.35 -14.21 -7.26
C GLU A 418 -25.59 -14.94 -6.74
N ILE A 419 -25.50 -15.51 -5.54
CA ILE A 419 -26.58 -16.31 -4.95
C ILE A 419 -27.44 -15.41 -4.06
N ALA A 420 -28.65 -15.11 -4.54
CA ALA A 420 -29.63 -14.30 -3.83
C ALA A 420 -30.44 -15.15 -2.84
N GLY A 421 -30.02 -15.12 -1.57
CA GLY A 421 -30.81 -15.68 -0.46
C GLY A 421 -30.31 -15.20 0.89
N GLU A 422 -31.15 -14.48 1.64
CA GLU A 422 -30.78 -13.94 2.96
C GLU A 422 -30.26 -15.02 3.91
N LYS A 423 -30.82 -16.23 3.84
CA LYS A 423 -30.38 -17.38 4.64
C LYS A 423 -28.95 -17.82 4.28
N SER A 424 -28.65 -17.94 2.99
CA SER A 424 -27.32 -18.36 2.50
C SER A 424 -26.24 -17.31 2.79
N ILE A 425 -26.60 -16.03 2.70
CA ILE A 425 -25.71 -14.91 3.05
C ILE A 425 -25.40 -14.91 4.56
N LYS A 426 -26.41 -15.15 5.41
CA LYS A 426 -26.21 -15.34 6.85
C LYS A 426 -25.30 -16.55 7.14
N THR A 427 -25.53 -17.67 6.47
CA THR A 427 -24.66 -18.85 6.58
C THR A 427 -23.21 -18.55 6.19
N LEU A 428 -22.98 -17.79 5.11
CA LEU A 428 -21.63 -17.35 4.74
C LEU A 428 -21.00 -16.50 5.85
N SER A 429 -21.72 -15.51 6.39
CA SER A 429 -21.22 -14.67 7.47
C SER A 429 -20.87 -15.50 8.71
N GLU A 430 -21.70 -16.46 9.11
CA GLU A 430 -21.42 -17.36 10.24
C GLU A 430 -20.16 -18.20 10.01
N VAL A 431 -19.97 -18.70 8.79
CA VAL A 431 -18.78 -19.48 8.43
C VAL A 431 -17.53 -18.61 8.49
N ILE A 432 -17.58 -17.40 7.94
CA ILE A 432 -16.49 -16.42 8.01
C ILE A 432 -16.15 -16.08 9.46
N ASP A 433 -17.16 -15.79 10.28
CA ASP A 433 -16.96 -15.43 11.69
C ASP A 433 -16.37 -16.60 12.49
N THR A 434 -16.76 -17.85 12.18
CA THR A 434 -16.18 -19.05 12.78
C THR A 434 -14.70 -19.21 12.42
N PHE A 435 -14.34 -19.09 11.13
CA PHE A 435 -12.94 -19.16 10.70
C PHE A 435 -12.10 -18.01 11.27
N ASN A 436 -12.68 -16.81 11.43
CA ASN A 436 -11.96 -15.67 11.99
C ASN A 436 -11.69 -15.77 13.49
N GLN A 437 -12.36 -16.67 14.22
CA GLN A 437 -12.08 -16.96 15.63
C GLN A 437 -10.85 -17.87 15.82
N GLU A 438 -10.32 -18.47 14.76
CA GLU A 438 -9.11 -19.29 14.85
C GLU A 438 -7.92 -18.47 15.37
N THR A 439 -7.18 -19.07 16.31
CA THR A 439 -5.96 -18.49 16.88
C THR A 439 -4.85 -18.46 15.85
N ASP A 440 -4.75 -19.49 15.03
CA ASP A 440 -3.85 -19.54 13.88
C ASP A 440 -4.43 -18.71 12.73
N VAL A 441 -3.78 -17.58 12.46
CA VAL A 441 -4.15 -16.64 11.39
C VAL A 441 -4.21 -17.32 10.03
N THR A 442 -3.41 -18.36 9.78
CA THR A 442 -3.36 -19.06 8.49
C THR A 442 -4.64 -19.86 8.19
N LYS A 443 -5.43 -20.20 9.21
CA LYS A 443 -6.69 -20.94 9.07
C LYS A 443 -7.91 -20.04 8.89
N ARG A 444 -7.72 -18.72 9.02
CA ARG A 444 -8.81 -17.75 8.84
C ARG A 444 -9.24 -17.64 7.39
N PHE A 445 -10.43 -17.07 7.20
CA PHE A 445 -11.03 -16.97 5.88
C PHE A 445 -10.15 -16.15 4.91
N GLY A 446 -9.81 -16.74 3.76
CA GLY A 446 -9.01 -16.09 2.71
C GLY A 446 -7.54 -15.84 3.07
N GLN A 447 -7.03 -16.31 4.22
CA GLN A 447 -5.64 -16.08 4.65
C GLN A 447 -4.61 -17.04 4.03
N LYS A 448 -5.07 -18.08 3.32
CA LYS A 448 -4.22 -19.12 2.73
C LYS A 448 -4.68 -19.47 1.33
N GLY A 449 -3.79 -19.43 0.34
CA GLY A 449 -4.10 -19.81 -1.04
C GLY A 449 -3.10 -19.30 -2.06
N LEU A 450 -3.39 -19.46 -3.35
CA LEU A 450 -2.55 -18.90 -4.40
C LEU A 450 -2.66 -17.37 -4.40
N GLY A 451 -1.60 -16.66 -4.01
CA GLY A 451 -1.54 -15.20 -4.07
C GLY A 451 -1.32 -14.66 -5.49
N GLN A 452 -1.38 -13.34 -5.65
CA GLN A 452 -1.16 -12.66 -6.93
C GLN A 452 0.24 -12.93 -7.53
N ARG A 453 1.25 -13.19 -6.68
CA ARG A 453 2.60 -13.57 -7.13
C ARG A 453 2.61 -14.94 -7.83
N ASN A 454 1.81 -15.88 -7.34
CA ASN A 454 1.66 -17.20 -7.94
C ASN A 454 0.90 -17.11 -9.27
N LEU A 455 -0.14 -16.26 -9.32
CA LEU A 455 -0.84 -15.95 -10.56
C LEU A 455 0.09 -15.35 -11.62
N GLY A 456 0.91 -14.36 -11.26
CA GLY A 456 1.90 -13.79 -12.18
C GLY A 456 2.90 -14.82 -12.71
N ARG A 457 3.37 -15.74 -11.86
CA ARG A 457 4.25 -16.86 -12.28
C ARG A 457 3.54 -17.83 -13.21
N ALA A 458 2.27 -18.15 -12.96
CA ALA A 458 1.50 -19.01 -13.86
C ALA A 458 1.37 -18.38 -15.26
N MET A 459 1.11 -17.07 -15.34
CA MET A 459 1.06 -16.35 -16.61
C MET A 459 2.41 -16.34 -17.33
N GLN A 460 3.52 -16.18 -16.60
CA GLN A 460 4.87 -16.29 -17.16
C GLN A 460 5.14 -17.69 -17.73
N LEU A 461 4.81 -18.74 -16.98
CA LEU A 461 4.98 -20.13 -17.44
C LEU A 461 4.15 -20.45 -18.68
N MET A 462 2.95 -19.89 -18.82
CA MET A 462 2.18 -20.05 -20.05
C MET A 462 2.85 -19.37 -21.24
N LEU A 463 3.31 -18.12 -21.08
CA LEU A 463 3.98 -17.37 -22.15
C LEU A 463 5.30 -18.03 -22.59
N GLU A 464 5.98 -18.74 -21.68
CA GLU A 464 7.18 -19.52 -21.97
C GLU A 464 6.90 -20.85 -22.70
N SER A 465 5.65 -21.32 -22.72
CA SER A 465 5.31 -22.63 -23.29
C SER A 465 5.42 -22.64 -24.82
N SER A 466 5.95 -23.74 -25.38
CA SER A 466 5.99 -23.94 -26.83
C SER A 466 4.58 -24.00 -27.43
N GLU A 467 3.63 -24.62 -26.72
CA GLU A 467 2.22 -24.72 -27.11
C GLU A 467 1.61 -23.32 -27.39
N THR A 468 1.87 -22.34 -26.51
CA THR A 468 1.38 -20.96 -26.69
C THR A 468 2.08 -20.24 -27.83
N ASN A 469 3.39 -20.43 -27.99
CA ASN A 469 4.18 -19.74 -29.02
C ASN A 469 3.93 -20.30 -30.43
N GLU A 470 3.88 -21.62 -30.58
CA GLU A 470 3.59 -22.28 -31.87
C GLU A 470 2.12 -22.09 -32.27
N GLY A 471 1.20 -22.13 -31.29
CA GLY A 471 -0.22 -21.93 -31.52
C GLY A 471 -0.66 -20.47 -31.66
N GLN A 472 0.25 -19.50 -31.48
CA GLN A 472 -0.03 -18.06 -31.46
C GLN A 472 -1.21 -17.67 -30.54
N CYS A 473 -1.44 -18.42 -29.46
CA CYS A 473 -2.64 -18.30 -28.65
C CYS A 473 -2.37 -18.63 -27.18
N MET A 474 -2.71 -17.70 -26.29
CA MET A 474 -2.80 -17.95 -24.86
C MET A 474 -4.12 -18.67 -24.55
N PHE A 475 -4.12 -19.99 -24.73
CA PHE A 475 -5.30 -20.81 -24.51
C PHE A 475 -5.66 -20.91 -23.03
N ALA A 476 -6.94 -20.71 -22.68
CA ALA A 476 -7.37 -20.63 -21.29
C ALA A 476 -7.16 -21.91 -20.49
N TYR A 477 -7.19 -23.08 -21.14
CA TYR A 477 -7.02 -24.36 -20.45
C TYR A 477 -5.59 -24.59 -19.94
N ASP A 478 -4.58 -24.01 -20.60
CA ASP A 478 -3.18 -24.21 -20.24
C ASP A 478 -2.81 -23.50 -18.93
N VAL A 479 -3.64 -22.55 -18.48
CA VAL A 479 -3.47 -21.92 -17.16
C VAL A 479 -3.54 -22.92 -16.02
N PHE A 480 -4.34 -23.98 -16.15
CA PHE A 480 -4.44 -25.01 -15.11
C PHE A 480 -3.14 -25.83 -15.01
N LYS A 481 -2.51 -26.18 -16.15
CA LYS A 481 -1.20 -26.84 -16.16
C LYS A 481 -0.14 -25.94 -15.50
N ALA A 482 -0.16 -24.65 -15.82
CA ALA A 482 0.75 -23.68 -15.22
C ALA A 482 0.54 -23.56 -13.70
N PHE A 483 -0.70 -23.51 -13.22
CA PHE A 483 -0.98 -23.52 -11.78
C PHE A 483 -0.54 -24.81 -11.09
N GLU A 484 -0.78 -25.98 -11.70
CA GLU A 484 -0.32 -27.27 -11.16
C GLU A 484 1.20 -27.24 -10.91
N ARG A 485 1.97 -26.74 -11.89
CA ARG A 485 3.42 -26.57 -11.74
C ARG A 485 3.78 -25.60 -10.62
N VAL A 486 3.12 -24.44 -10.55
CA VAL A 486 3.35 -23.45 -9.48
C VAL A 486 3.05 -24.04 -8.09
N ILE A 487 1.99 -24.86 -7.96
CA ILE A 487 1.66 -25.53 -6.70
C ILE A 487 2.76 -26.51 -6.30
N LEU A 488 3.23 -27.34 -7.23
CA LEU A 488 4.26 -28.34 -6.97
C LEU A 488 5.60 -27.70 -6.57
N ASP A 489 5.97 -26.59 -7.22
CA ASP A 489 7.26 -25.94 -7.03
C ASP A 489 7.30 -25.02 -5.81
N TYR A 490 6.20 -24.33 -5.47
CA TYR A 490 6.23 -23.22 -4.50
C TYR A 490 5.38 -23.40 -3.25
N VAL A 491 4.46 -24.37 -3.19
CA VAL A 491 3.68 -24.63 -1.98
C VAL A 491 4.47 -25.65 -1.14
N PRO A 492 4.93 -25.34 0.08
CA PRO A 492 5.77 -26.27 0.83
C PRO A 492 4.97 -27.43 1.47
N GLU A 493 3.75 -27.16 1.94
CA GLU A 493 2.96 -28.12 2.70
C GLU A 493 2.21 -29.11 1.80
N THR A 494 2.38 -30.41 2.05
CA THR A 494 1.74 -31.49 1.27
C THR A 494 0.20 -31.43 1.36
N THR A 495 -0.34 -31.10 2.53
CA THR A 495 -1.79 -30.98 2.74
C THR A 495 -2.39 -29.87 1.88
N ASP A 496 -1.72 -28.72 1.81
CA ASP A 496 -2.16 -27.61 0.97
C ASP A 496 -2.04 -27.94 -0.51
N ARG A 497 -0.94 -28.58 -0.93
CA ARG A 497 -0.78 -29.03 -2.32
C ARG A 497 -1.96 -29.90 -2.76
N ALA A 498 -2.30 -30.90 -1.93
CA ALA A 498 -3.41 -31.80 -2.22
C ALA A 498 -4.73 -31.04 -2.33
N LYS A 499 -5.00 -30.12 -1.40
CA LYS A 499 -6.20 -29.26 -1.41
C LYS A 499 -6.25 -28.39 -2.68
N PHE A 500 -5.17 -27.67 -2.99
CA PHE A 500 -5.16 -26.74 -4.12
C PHE A 500 -5.29 -27.46 -5.46
N LEU A 501 -4.68 -28.64 -5.62
CA LEU A 501 -4.87 -29.47 -6.81
C LEU A 501 -6.32 -29.96 -6.96
N ASP A 502 -7.00 -30.28 -5.86
CA ASP A 502 -8.42 -30.62 -5.87
C ASP A 502 -9.32 -29.41 -6.22
N ASP A 503 -9.00 -28.24 -5.66
CA ASP A 503 -9.66 -26.98 -5.99
C ASP A 503 -9.51 -26.64 -7.49
N LEU A 504 -8.33 -26.87 -8.09
CA LEU A 504 -8.10 -26.67 -9.52
C LEU A 504 -8.89 -27.64 -10.39
N LYS A 505 -9.09 -28.89 -9.97
CA LYS A 505 -9.96 -29.83 -10.71
C LYS A 505 -11.39 -29.33 -10.75
N THR A 506 -11.86 -28.77 -9.63
CA THR A 506 -13.18 -28.14 -9.55
C THR A 506 -13.27 -26.91 -10.47
N ALA A 507 -12.26 -26.04 -10.43
CA ALA A 507 -12.17 -24.87 -11.30
C ALA A 507 -12.19 -25.24 -12.80
N LYS A 508 -11.49 -26.30 -13.16
CA LYS A 508 -11.44 -26.85 -14.52
C LYS A 508 -12.80 -27.40 -14.96
N GLY A 509 -13.58 -27.98 -14.04
CA GLY A 509 -14.97 -28.36 -14.27
C GLY A 509 -15.84 -27.15 -14.62
N LEU A 510 -15.78 -26.09 -13.80
CA LEU A 510 -16.51 -24.84 -14.03
C LEU A 510 -16.13 -24.16 -15.36
N TYR A 511 -14.85 -24.16 -15.70
CA TYR A 511 -14.38 -23.67 -17.00
C TYR A 511 -15.00 -24.47 -18.15
N ARG A 512 -15.04 -25.81 -18.08
CA ARG A 512 -15.68 -26.64 -19.11
C ARG A 512 -17.16 -26.36 -19.24
N GLU A 513 -17.87 -26.20 -18.13
CA GLU A 513 -19.30 -25.83 -18.14
C GLU A 513 -19.54 -24.50 -18.86
N ARG A 514 -18.71 -23.48 -18.54
CA ARG A 514 -18.79 -22.17 -19.19
C ARG A 514 -18.52 -22.25 -20.68
N ILE A 515 -17.47 -22.95 -21.10
CA ILE A 515 -17.15 -23.14 -22.52
C ILE A 515 -18.29 -23.87 -23.24
N MET A 516 -18.86 -24.92 -22.65
CA MET A 516 -20.01 -25.61 -23.25
C MET A 516 -21.21 -24.68 -23.45
N THR A 517 -21.47 -23.80 -22.48
CA THR A 517 -22.55 -22.80 -22.58
C THR A 517 -22.24 -21.74 -23.65
N GLU A 518 -21.02 -21.22 -23.71
CA GLU A 518 -20.62 -20.23 -24.72
C GLU A 518 -20.63 -20.84 -26.13
N MET A 519 -20.15 -22.07 -26.31
CA MET A 519 -20.24 -22.80 -27.57
C MET A 519 -21.70 -23.03 -27.98
N PHE A 520 -22.56 -23.43 -27.04
CA PHE A 520 -23.98 -23.61 -27.30
C PHE A 520 -24.66 -22.30 -27.72
N ASN A 521 -24.37 -21.20 -27.02
CA ASN A 521 -24.91 -19.87 -27.37
C ASN A 521 -24.41 -19.40 -28.73
N ALA A 522 -23.12 -19.52 -29.01
CA ALA A 522 -22.55 -19.18 -30.31
C ALA A 522 -23.17 -20.00 -31.44
N TYR A 523 -23.42 -21.29 -31.20
CA TYR A 523 -24.12 -22.17 -32.14
C TYR A 523 -25.59 -21.76 -32.37
N MET A 524 -26.28 -21.30 -31.32
CA MET A 524 -27.67 -20.82 -31.41
C MET A 524 -27.77 -19.46 -32.11
N ASP A 525 -26.76 -18.59 -31.94
CA ASP A 525 -26.72 -17.25 -32.52
C ASP A 525 -26.32 -17.24 -34.01
N GLU A 526 -25.73 -18.32 -34.54
CA GLU A 526 -25.44 -18.47 -35.97
C GLU A 526 -26.68 -18.99 -36.72
N PRO A 527 -27.40 -18.16 -37.51
CA PRO A 527 -28.71 -18.51 -38.10
C PRO A 527 -28.64 -19.68 -39.10
N LEU A 528 -27.44 -20.01 -39.57
CA LEU A 528 -27.16 -21.09 -40.52
C LEU A 528 -26.40 -22.27 -39.91
N ALA A 529 -26.19 -22.30 -38.58
CA ALA A 529 -25.38 -23.32 -37.91
C ALA A 529 -25.84 -24.74 -38.25
N ILE A 530 -27.14 -25.01 -38.09
CA ILE A 530 -27.76 -26.30 -38.41
C ILE A 530 -27.54 -26.66 -39.89
N ARG A 531 -27.68 -25.68 -40.80
CA ARG A 531 -27.49 -25.91 -42.23
C ARG A 531 -26.03 -26.28 -42.51
N LYS A 532 -25.08 -25.55 -41.93
CA LYS A 532 -23.63 -25.76 -42.10
C LYS A 532 -23.18 -27.11 -41.53
N ASP A 533 -23.73 -27.52 -40.40
CA ASP A 533 -23.45 -28.82 -39.78
C ASP A 533 -24.06 -29.97 -40.57
N VAL A 534 -25.30 -29.82 -41.06
CA VAL A 534 -25.90 -30.80 -41.97
C VAL A 534 -25.08 -30.91 -43.26
N PHE A 535 -24.64 -29.79 -43.85
CA PHE A 535 -23.77 -29.83 -45.03
C PHE A 535 -22.41 -30.47 -44.72
N SER A 536 -21.82 -30.20 -43.56
CA SER A 536 -20.54 -30.79 -43.15
C SER A 536 -20.66 -32.29 -42.84
N TYR A 537 -21.74 -32.70 -42.20
CA TYR A 537 -22.06 -34.10 -41.93
C TYR A 537 -22.37 -34.87 -43.22
N VAL A 538 -23.15 -34.28 -44.13
CA VAL A 538 -23.39 -34.82 -45.47
C VAL A 538 -22.08 -34.94 -46.24
N ASN A 539 -21.22 -33.92 -46.20
CA ASN A 539 -19.89 -33.98 -46.80
C ASN A 539 -19.00 -35.05 -46.15
N MET A 540 -19.11 -35.27 -44.84
CA MET A 540 -18.37 -36.32 -44.13
C MET A 540 -18.86 -37.72 -44.52
N ILE A 541 -20.18 -37.95 -44.56
CA ILE A 541 -20.77 -39.22 -45.00
C ILE A 541 -20.42 -39.51 -46.46
N ILE A 542 -20.59 -38.52 -47.34
CA ILE A 542 -20.18 -38.64 -48.75
C ILE A 542 -18.66 -38.87 -48.84
N GLY A 543 -17.89 -38.25 -47.95
CA GLY A 543 -16.45 -38.44 -47.80
C GLY A 543 -16.03 -39.87 -47.43
N ILE A 544 -16.85 -40.56 -46.63
CA ILE A 544 -16.62 -41.92 -46.16
C ILE A 544 -17.08 -42.96 -47.20
N ASP A 545 -18.14 -42.67 -47.97
CA ASP A 545 -18.72 -43.58 -48.97
C ASP A 545 -18.19 -43.39 -50.41
N ALA A 546 -17.37 -42.35 -50.68
CA ALA A 546 -16.90 -42.08 -52.04
C ALA A 546 -15.51 -42.68 -52.32
N GLU A 547 -15.46 -43.70 -53.19
CA GLU A 547 -14.21 -44.33 -53.65
C GLU A 547 -13.32 -43.44 -54.55
N ASN A 548 -13.81 -42.26 -55.00
CA ASN A 548 -13.12 -41.38 -55.96
C ASN A 548 -13.26 -39.88 -55.60
N LEU A 549 -12.72 -39.46 -54.47
CA LEU A 549 -12.54 -38.03 -54.15
C LEU A 549 -11.22 -37.49 -54.71
N GLY A 550 -11.27 -36.29 -55.30
CA GLY A 550 -10.08 -35.54 -55.73
C GLY A 550 -9.22 -35.05 -54.54
N PRO A 551 -8.04 -34.46 -54.80
CA PRO A 551 -7.08 -34.06 -53.76
C PRO A 551 -7.63 -33.06 -52.72
N ASP A 552 -8.68 -32.32 -53.08
CA ASP A 552 -9.36 -31.31 -52.27
C ASP A 552 -10.49 -31.88 -51.39
N LYS A 553 -10.79 -33.18 -51.49
CA LYS A 553 -11.81 -33.90 -50.69
C LYS A 553 -13.19 -33.23 -50.60
N MET A 554 -13.54 -32.39 -51.57
CA MET A 554 -14.84 -31.72 -51.65
C MET A 554 -15.56 -32.02 -52.96
N TRP A 555 -16.86 -32.32 -52.89
CA TRP A 555 -17.68 -32.48 -54.09
C TRP A 555 -18.13 -31.12 -54.61
N LYS A 556 -17.79 -30.79 -55.85
CA LYS A 556 -18.33 -29.61 -56.53
C LYS A 556 -19.73 -29.96 -57.04
N TYR A 557 -20.76 -29.37 -56.44
CA TYR A 557 -22.12 -29.43 -56.98
C TYR A 557 -22.12 -28.86 -58.40
N LYS A 558 -22.31 -29.73 -59.39
CA LYS A 558 -22.54 -29.34 -60.78
C LYS A 558 -24.03 -29.09 -60.97
N ASN A 559 -24.40 -27.87 -61.32
CA ASN A 559 -25.78 -27.52 -61.62
C ASN A 559 -26.19 -28.25 -62.91
N PRO A 560 -27.20 -29.14 -62.90
CA PRO A 560 -27.59 -29.90 -64.09
C PRO A 560 -28.03 -29.05 -65.29
N GLN A 561 -28.39 -27.78 -65.07
CA GLN A 561 -28.81 -26.87 -66.12
C GLN A 561 -27.68 -26.02 -66.71
N THR A 562 -26.58 -25.82 -66.00
CA THR A 562 -25.50 -24.91 -66.45
C THR A 562 -24.12 -25.55 -66.51
N GLY A 563 -23.98 -26.81 -66.09
CA GLY A 563 -22.71 -27.53 -66.09
C GLY A 563 -21.94 -27.34 -64.79
#